data_AF-A0A940ML76-F1
#
_entry.id   AF-A0A940ML76-F1
#
_cell.length_a   1.000
_cell.length_b   1.000
_cell.length_c   1.000
_cell.angle_alpha   90.00
_cell.angle_beta   90.00
_cell.angle_gamma   90.00
#
_symmetry.space_group_name_H-M   'P 1'
#
loop_
_entity.id
_entity.type
_entity.pdbx_description
1 polymer ?
#
loop_
_entity_poly.entity_id
_entity_poly.type
_entity_poly.pdbx_seq_one_letter_code
_entity_poly.pdbx_strand_id
1 'polypeptide(L)'
;MTNLTFAGPFGPPDLTVGVGARRGVTADEVIALVADALLDGGLRPARVARLATLDARAREPGLVAAAARLGVPLCGYTAEALAAVEVPHASEAVRAAVGTGSVAEAAALAGGGVLLVGKRKAAAGTATCAIAGAPADGTSGDCSRAHRGQNVCTGGRQHEHAGPHADAPSPQGTYGGSAVRRTAEQAVDAHDLRHHGDAEVLDLADDLVDLAVNVRGGTPPAWLRDRIAASLTGLAAYPDGRRARAAVAARHGVPVERVLLTAGAAEAFVLLARALPVRRPVVVHPQFTEPEAALRDAGHEVRRVLLRPEDGFRLDPDAVPDDADLVVVGNPTNPTSVLHPADTLAALARPGRVLVVDEAFMDAVPGEPEALAGDVDVEGLVVLRSLTKTWGLAGLRVGYALGEPRVIAALERAQPLWPVSTPALAAAEACMAPAALAEADAAARAM
;
A
#
# COMPACT_ATOMS: atom_id res chain seq x y z
N MET A 1 29.16 -19.70 10.38
CA MET A 1 28.67 -18.32 10.21
C MET A 1 27.71 -18.32 9.04
N THR A 2 26.43 -18.51 9.34
CA THR A 2 25.36 -18.66 8.35
C THR A 2 24.81 -17.28 8.05
N ASN A 3 24.99 -16.79 6.82
CA ASN A 3 24.38 -15.55 6.35
C ASN A 3 22.86 -15.76 6.25
N LEU A 4 22.13 -15.34 7.28
CA LEU A 4 20.69 -15.14 7.19
C LEU A 4 20.45 -13.80 6.50
N THR A 5 20.16 -13.87 5.20
CA THR A 5 19.63 -12.73 4.46
C THR A 5 18.22 -12.46 5.00
N PHE A 6 18.03 -11.34 5.69
CA PHE A 6 16.72 -10.85 6.08
C PHE A 6 15.93 -10.51 4.81
N ALA A 7 14.94 -11.34 4.45
CA ALA A 7 13.89 -10.93 3.53
C ALA A 7 12.99 -9.95 4.28
N GLY A 8 12.98 -8.69 3.85
CA GLY A 8 12.04 -7.68 4.35
C GLY A 8 10.58 -8.03 4.02
N PRO A 9 9.61 -7.21 4.45
CA PRO A 9 8.16 -7.49 4.32
C PRO A 9 7.62 -7.42 2.88
N PHE A 10 8.48 -7.43 1.87
CA PHE A 10 8.14 -7.30 0.46
C PHE A 10 8.70 -8.52 -0.27
N GLY A 11 7.86 -9.22 -1.03
CA GLY A 11 8.30 -10.34 -1.86
C GLY A 11 9.51 -9.93 -2.73
N PRO A 12 10.41 -10.88 -3.06
CA PRO A 12 11.61 -10.57 -3.81
C PRO A 12 11.28 -9.92 -5.15
N PRO A 13 12.13 -9.03 -5.68
CA PRO A 13 11.94 -8.47 -7.00
C PRO A 13 11.91 -9.61 -8.03
N ASP A 14 10.84 -9.64 -8.81
CA ASP A 14 10.48 -10.76 -9.69
C ASP A 14 9.94 -10.32 -11.05
N LEU A 15 9.89 -9.01 -11.33
CA LEU A 15 9.47 -8.47 -12.62
C LEU A 15 10.65 -8.25 -13.55
N THR A 16 10.51 -8.70 -14.79
CA THR A 16 11.40 -8.35 -15.90
C THR A 16 10.68 -7.34 -16.79
N VAL A 17 11.30 -6.17 -16.97
CA VAL A 17 10.79 -5.15 -17.90
C VAL A 17 11.59 -5.22 -19.19
N GLY A 18 10.96 -5.70 -20.26
CA GLY A 18 11.54 -5.71 -21.59
C GLY A 18 11.37 -4.36 -22.27
N VAL A 19 12.46 -3.78 -22.79
CA VAL A 19 12.49 -2.44 -23.39
C VAL A 19 13.06 -2.51 -24.80
N GLY A 20 12.27 -2.07 -25.78
CA GLY A 20 12.73 -1.82 -27.14
C GLY A 20 12.92 -0.33 -27.38
N ALA A 21 14.12 0.10 -27.75
CA ALA A 21 14.43 1.52 -27.95
C ALA A 21 15.18 1.84 -29.25
N ARG A 22 14.95 3.06 -29.75
CA ARG A 22 15.73 3.68 -30.83
C ARG A 22 17.02 4.30 -30.26
N ARG A 23 17.99 4.55 -31.14
CA ARG A 23 19.21 5.27 -30.76
C ARG A 23 18.88 6.69 -30.31
N GLY A 24 19.54 7.17 -29.27
CA GLY A 24 19.32 8.49 -28.69
C GLY A 24 18.15 8.57 -27.71
N VAL A 25 17.55 7.45 -27.33
CA VAL A 25 16.56 7.42 -26.23
C VAL A 25 17.20 7.99 -24.96
N THR A 26 16.45 8.80 -24.20
CA THR A 26 16.93 9.33 -22.92
C THR A 26 16.58 8.38 -21.78
N ALA A 27 17.33 8.46 -20.67
CA ALA A 27 17.01 7.70 -19.47
C ALA A 27 15.65 8.10 -18.90
N ASP A 28 15.31 9.39 -18.94
CA ASP A 28 14.03 9.92 -18.43
C ASP A 28 12.84 9.37 -19.21
N GLU A 29 12.94 9.27 -20.55
CA GLU A 29 11.88 8.67 -21.37
C GLU A 29 11.67 7.19 -21.05
N VAL A 30 12.76 6.44 -20.82
CA VAL A 30 12.66 5.02 -20.44
C VAL A 30 12.05 4.88 -19.05
N ILE A 31 12.50 5.67 -18.07
CA ILE A 31 11.99 5.61 -16.70
C ILE A 31 10.51 5.99 -16.65
N ALA A 32 10.11 7.07 -17.33
CA ALA A 32 8.71 7.48 -17.43
C ALA A 32 7.86 6.36 -18.06
N LEU A 33 8.29 5.81 -19.19
CA LEU A 33 7.57 4.71 -19.85
C LEU A 33 7.44 3.46 -18.96
N VAL A 34 8.47 3.14 -18.17
CA VAL A 34 8.42 2.00 -17.23
C VAL A 34 7.48 2.31 -16.06
N ALA A 35 7.53 3.53 -15.52
CA ALA A 35 6.64 3.96 -14.44
C ALA A 35 5.16 3.91 -14.88
N ASP A 36 4.84 4.44 -16.06
CA ASP A 36 3.49 4.42 -16.62
C ASP A 36 3.00 2.97 -16.83
N ALA A 37 3.84 2.10 -17.40
CA ALA A 37 3.48 0.70 -17.61
C ALA A 37 3.29 -0.09 -16.30
N LEU A 38 4.07 0.22 -15.26
CA LEU A 38 3.88 -0.36 -13.93
C LEU A 38 2.57 0.12 -13.30
N LEU A 39 2.28 1.41 -13.40
CA LEU A 39 1.04 2.02 -12.89
C LEU A 39 -0.19 1.41 -13.55
N ASP A 40 -0.21 1.38 -14.89
CA ASP A 40 -1.27 0.74 -15.69
C ASP A 40 -1.53 -0.72 -15.29
N GLY A 41 -0.46 -1.45 -14.94
CA GLY A 41 -0.52 -2.85 -14.56
C GLY A 41 -0.86 -3.09 -13.08
N GLY A 42 -1.01 -2.04 -12.27
CA GLY A 42 -1.13 -2.17 -10.81
C GLY A 42 0.12 -2.79 -10.16
N LEU A 43 1.29 -2.64 -10.79
CA LEU A 43 2.55 -3.25 -10.39
C LEU A 43 3.45 -2.25 -9.66
N ARG A 44 4.13 -2.72 -8.61
CA ARG A 44 5.01 -1.87 -7.79
C ARG A 44 6.41 -1.76 -8.41
N PRO A 45 7.02 -0.56 -8.46
CA PRO A 45 8.40 -0.39 -8.94
C PRO A 45 9.43 -1.24 -8.19
N ALA A 46 9.27 -1.43 -6.89
CA ALA A 46 10.17 -2.25 -6.06
C ALA A 46 10.24 -3.73 -6.48
N ARG A 47 9.28 -4.22 -7.28
CA ARG A 47 9.31 -5.58 -7.82
C ARG A 47 10.15 -5.71 -9.10
N VAL A 48 10.59 -4.61 -9.70
CA VAL A 48 11.45 -4.66 -10.90
C VAL A 48 12.79 -5.27 -10.53
N ALA A 49 13.07 -6.45 -11.07
CA ALA A 49 14.31 -7.17 -10.85
C ALA A 49 15.38 -6.83 -11.88
N ARG A 50 14.98 -6.48 -13.11
CA ARG A 50 15.89 -6.20 -14.23
C ARG A 50 15.17 -5.48 -15.37
N LEU A 51 15.96 -4.75 -16.15
CA LEU A 51 15.60 -4.38 -17.52
C LEU A 51 16.16 -5.42 -18.49
N ALA A 52 15.42 -5.71 -19.55
CA ALA A 52 15.84 -6.62 -20.62
C ALA A 52 15.69 -5.96 -21.98
N THR A 53 16.61 -6.22 -22.91
CA THR A 53 16.55 -5.65 -24.27
C THR A 53 17.28 -6.53 -25.28
N LEU A 54 17.29 -6.12 -26.55
CA LEU A 54 18.12 -6.71 -27.59
C LEU A 54 19.59 -6.35 -27.35
N ASP A 55 20.52 -7.30 -27.52
CA ASP A 55 21.97 -7.10 -27.32
C ASP A 55 22.53 -5.87 -28.04
N ALA A 56 22.07 -5.64 -29.27
CA ALA A 56 22.46 -4.47 -30.07
C ALA A 56 22.00 -3.12 -29.49
N ARG A 57 21.25 -3.13 -28.39
CA ARG A 57 20.79 -1.97 -27.61
C ARG A 57 21.20 -2.02 -26.14
N ALA A 58 21.77 -3.12 -25.66
CA ALA A 58 22.20 -3.26 -24.26
C ALA A 58 23.28 -2.25 -23.83
N ARG A 59 23.95 -1.59 -24.78
CA ARG A 59 24.93 -0.51 -24.56
C ARG A 59 24.43 0.88 -24.93
N GLU A 60 23.14 1.03 -25.25
CA GLU A 60 22.55 2.34 -25.54
C GLU A 60 22.61 3.22 -24.27
N PRO A 61 23.20 4.43 -24.32
CA PRO A 61 23.42 5.24 -23.12
C PRO A 61 22.15 5.49 -22.29
N GLY A 62 21.01 5.74 -22.94
CA GLY A 62 19.73 5.94 -22.25
C GLY A 62 19.26 4.71 -21.47
N LEU A 63 19.42 3.51 -22.02
CA LEU A 63 19.02 2.26 -21.35
C LEU A 63 19.95 1.92 -20.18
N VAL A 64 21.26 2.11 -20.37
CA VAL A 64 22.26 1.90 -19.31
C VAL A 64 22.03 2.87 -18.15
N ALA A 65 21.80 4.15 -18.46
CA ALA A 65 21.52 5.16 -17.44
C ALA A 65 20.17 4.93 -16.75
N ALA A 66 19.14 4.48 -17.46
CA ALA A 66 17.85 4.12 -16.87
C ALA A 66 17.98 2.93 -15.90
N ALA A 67 18.67 1.86 -16.31
CA ALA A 67 18.93 0.70 -15.45
C ALA A 67 19.69 1.08 -14.17
N ALA A 68 20.73 1.92 -14.31
CA ALA A 68 21.51 2.42 -13.18
C ALA A 68 20.67 3.26 -12.20
N ARG A 69 19.79 4.14 -12.71
CA ARG A 69 18.90 4.97 -11.88
C ARG A 69 17.81 4.16 -11.19
N LEU A 70 17.32 3.09 -11.84
CA LEU A 70 16.38 2.14 -11.24
C LEU A 70 17.05 1.16 -10.27
N GLY A 71 18.39 1.11 -10.23
CA GLY A 71 19.14 0.20 -9.37
C GLY A 71 19.06 -1.27 -9.77
N VAL A 72 18.79 -1.56 -11.05
CA VAL A 72 18.58 -2.92 -11.57
C VAL A 72 19.54 -3.26 -12.71
N PRO A 73 19.92 -4.53 -12.90
CA PRO A 73 20.75 -4.92 -14.04
C PRO A 73 20.01 -4.74 -15.37
N LEU A 74 20.78 -4.47 -16.43
CA LEU A 74 20.31 -4.48 -17.82
C LEU A 74 20.82 -5.76 -18.52
N CYS A 75 19.90 -6.59 -18.97
CA CYS A 75 20.17 -7.85 -19.65
C CYS A 75 19.96 -7.69 -21.17
N GLY A 76 20.93 -8.13 -21.95
CA GLY A 76 20.81 -8.24 -23.40
C GLY A 76 20.50 -9.66 -23.84
N TYR A 77 19.70 -9.80 -24.90
CA TYR A 77 19.42 -11.06 -25.57
C TYR A 77 19.70 -10.95 -27.07
N THR A 78 20.16 -12.03 -27.69
CA THR A 78 20.39 -12.06 -29.14
C THR A 78 19.08 -11.97 -29.91
N ALA A 79 19.12 -11.46 -31.14
CA ALA A 79 17.93 -11.40 -32.00
C ALA A 79 17.30 -12.79 -32.21
N GLU A 80 18.13 -13.83 -32.35
CA GLU A 80 17.70 -15.23 -32.48
C GLU A 80 16.96 -15.72 -31.23
N ALA A 81 17.52 -15.47 -30.03
CA ALA A 81 16.87 -15.83 -28.78
C ALA A 81 15.51 -15.13 -28.63
N LEU A 82 15.43 -13.84 -28.97
CA LEU A 82 14.17 -13.10 -28.94
C LEU A 82 13.20 -13.49 -30.06
N ALA A 83 13.66 -14.06 -31.17
CA ALA A 83 12.80 -14.52 -32.26
C ALA A 83 12.09 -15.84 -31.93
N ALA A 84 12.70 -16.66 -31.07
CA ALA A 84 12.15 -17.93 -30.59
C ALA A 84 11.06 -17.76 -29.52
N VAL A 85 10.90 -16.56 -28.95
CA VAL A 85 9.88 -16.26 -27.95
C VAL A 85 8.56 -15.94 -28.62
N GLU A 86 7.51 -16.69 -28.28
CA GLU A 86 6.14 -16.35 -28.68
C GLU A 86 5.69 -15.07 -27.99
N VAL A 87 5.21 -14.11 -28.78
CA VAL A 87 4.78 -12.80 -28.29
C VAL A 87 3.37 -12.50 -28.79
N PRO A 88 2.51 -11.85 -27.97
CA PRO A 88 1.14 -11.55 -28.38
C PRO A 88 1.06 -10.53 -29.52
N HIS A 89 2.02 -9.59 -29.61
CA HIS A 89 1.99 -8.50 -30.59
C HIS A 89 3.24 -8.47 -31.47
N ALA A 90 3.38 -9.48 -32.33
CA ALA A 90 4.46 -9.52 -33.32
C ALA A 90 4.27 -8.48 -34.45
N SER A 91 5.37 -7.89 -34.93
CA SER A 91 5.40 -6.94 -36.04
C SER A 91 6.41 -7.40 -37.10
N GLU A 92 5.95 -7.54 -38.35
CA GLU A 92 6.82 -7.88 -39.49
C GLU A 92 7.88 -6.82 -39.75
N ALA A 93 7.54 -5.54 -39.57
CA ALA A 93 8.49 -4.44 -39.71
C ALA A 93 9.62 -4.52 -38.66
N VAL A 94 9.30 -4.89 -37.41
CA VAL A 94 10.31 -5.10 -36.37
C VAL A 94 11.14 -6.35 -36.67
N ARG A 95 10.50 -7.42 -37.15
CA ARG A 95 11.18 -8.66 -37.56
C ARG A 95 12.18 -8.40 -38.68
N ALA A 96 11.80 -7.62 -39.69
CA ALA A 96 12.70 -7.22 -40.78
C ALA A 96 13.86 -6.33 -40.31
N ALA A 97 13.60 -5.43 -39.34
CA ALA A 97 14.59 -4.46 -38.88
C ALA A 97 15.62 -5.03 -37.89
N VAL A 98 15.20 -5.92 -36.98
CA VAL A 98 16.02 -6.38 -35.85
C VAL A 98 15.94 -7.88 -35.58
N GLY A 99 15.27 -8.65 -36.45
CA GLY A 99 15.25 -10.12 -36.39
C GLY A 99 14.25 -10.74 -35.42
N THR A 100 13.51 -9.96 -34.62
CA THR A 100 12.47 -10.45 -33.69
C THR A 100 11.13 -9.75 -33.94
N GLY A 101 10.01 -10.44 -33.66
CA GLY A 101 8.66 -9.88 -33.82
C GLY A 101 8.34 -8.73 -32.84
N SER A 102 8.96 -8.70 -31.66
CA SER A 102 8.74 -7.65 -30.65
C SER A 102 9.91 -7.63 -29.67
N VAL A 103 10.73 -6.58 -29.66
CA VAL A 103 11.86 -6.49 -28.71
C VAL A 103 11.36 -6.42 -27.26
N ALA A 104 10.35 -5.59 -26.99
CA ALA A 104 9.87 -5.35 -25.63
C ALA A 104 9.24 -6.62 -25.01
N GLU A 105 8.29 -7.24 -25.70
CA GLU A 105 7.60 -8.42 -25.15
C GLU A 105 8.51 -9.65 -25.15
N ALA A 106 9.29 -9.87 -26.20
CA ALA A 106 10.19 -11.02 -26.25
C ALA A 106 11.26 -10.91 -25.17
N ALA A 107 11.83 -9.72 -24.93
CA ALA A 107 12.84 -9.53 -23.89
C ALA A 107 12.24 -9.65 -22.48
N ALA A 108 10.98 -9.24 -22.27
CA ALA A 108 10.28 -9.47 -21.00
C ALA A 108 10.08 -10.97 -20.73
N LEU A 109 9.71 -11.73 -21.77
CA LEU A 109 9.37 -13.15 -21.69
C LEU A 109 10.56 -14.11 -21.83
N ALA A 110 11.73 -13.64 -22.26
CA ALA A 110 12.90 -14.48 -22.54
C ALA A 110 13.39 -15.31 -21.33
N GLY A 111 13.04 -14.90 -20.10
CA GLY A 111 13.31 -15.64 -18.87
C GLY A 111 12.26 -16.71 -18.50
N GLY A 112 11.28 -16.98 -19.37
CA GLY A 112 10.17 -17.92 -19.12
C GLY A 112 9.06 -17.34 -18.23
N GLY A 113 8.97 -16.01 -18.13
CA GLY A 113 7.96 -15.33 -17.32
C GLY A 113 6.56 -15.32 -17.96
N VAL A 114 5.58 -14.84 -17.20
CA VAL A 114 4.20 -14.60 -17.69
C VAL A 114 4.02 -13.12 -17.95
N LEU A 115 3.51 -12.76 -19.13
CA LEU A 115 3.25 -11.37 -19.49
C LEU A 115 2.15 -10.79 -18.60
N LEU A 116 2.47 -9.72 -17.88
CA LEU A 116 1.52 -8.99 -17.02
C LEU A 116 1.06 -7.70 -17.69
N VAL A 117 1.98 -7.02 -18.38
CA VAL A 117 1.69 -5.80 -19.14
C VAL A 117 2.21 -5.95 -20.56
N GLY A 118 1.29 -5.88 -21.52
CA GLY A 118 1.61 -5.92 -22.94
C GLY A 118 2.35 -4.68 -23.43
N LYS A 119 2.74 -4.67 -24.69
CA LYS A 119 3.53 -3.58 -25.28
C LYS A 119 2.91 -2.19 -25.03
N ARG A 120 3.71 -1.30 -24.44
CA ARG A 120 3.46 0.14 -24.31
C ARG A 120 4.47 0.92 -25.13
N LYS A 121 4.15 2.16 -25.49
CA LYS A 121 4.99 3.02 -26.33
C LYS A 121 5.13 4.38 -25.65
N ALA A 122 6.36 4.89 -25.60
CA ALA A 122 6.62 6.23 -25.10
C ALA A 122 5.93 7.27 -25.99
N ALA A 123 5.54 8.41 -25.39
CA ALA A 123 4.89 9.52 -26.11
C ALA A 123 5.74 10.05 -27.28
N ALA A 124 7.06 10.14 -27.11
CA ALA A 124 7.99 10.54 -28.18
C ALA A 124 8.22 9.42 -29.22
N GLY A 125 7.69 8.22 -28.98
CA GLY A 125 7.74 7.08 -29.88
C GLY A 125 9.14 6.51 -30.10
N THR A 126 10.10 6.83 -29.22
CA THR A 126 11.48 6.33 -29.33
C THR A 126 11.70 5.05 -28.51
N ALA A 127 10.84 4.76 -27.54
CA ALA A 127 10.86 3.55 -26.74
C ALA A 127 9.52 2.82 -26.68
N THR A 128 9.60 1.51 -26.40
CA THR A 128 8.48 0.62 -26.08
C THR A 128 8.87 -0.28 -24.92
N CYS A 129 7.93 -0.64 -24.05
CA CYS A 129 8.19 -1.56 -22.94
C CYS A 129 7.08 -2.61 -22.79
N ALA A 130 7.38 -3.70 -22.10
CA ALA A 130 6.44 -4.73 -21.66
C ALA A 130 6.95 -5.34 -20.35
N ILE A 131 6.07 -5.90 -19.53
CA ILE A 131 6.42 -6.40 -18.19
C ILE A 131 5.95 -7.84 -18.02
N ALA A 132 6.85 -8.70 -17.57
CA ALA A 132 6.55 -10.09 -17.23
C ALA A 132 6.94 -10.39 -15.78
N GLY A 133 6.15 -11.21 -15.10
CA GLY A 133 6.48 -11.78 -13.78
C GLY A 133 7.19 -13.11 -13.90
N ALA A 134 7.94 -13.50 -12.88
CA ALA A 134 8.57 -14.82 -12.80
C ALA A 134 7.55 -15.96 -13.00
N PRO A 135 7.96 -17.11 -13.59
CA PRO A 135 7.10 -18.28 -13.68
C PRO A 135 6.69 -18.76 -12.28
N ALA A 136 5.47 -19.29 -12.15
CA ALA A 136 4.88 -19.76 -10.90
C ALA A 136 5.70 -20.87 -10.20
N ASP A 137 6.64 -21.49 -10.92
CA ASP A 137 7.36 -22.69 -10.53
C ASP A 137 8.72 -22.38 -9.85
N GLY A 138 9.06 -21.10 -9.65
CA GLY A 138 10.23 -20.66 -8.88
C GLY A 138 11.59 -20.89 -9.57
N THR A 139 11.62 -21.37 -10.82
CA THR A 139 12.85 -21.43 -11.62
C THR A 139 13.22 -20.03 -12.10
N SER A 140 14.09 -19.34 -11.36
CA SER A 140 14.74 -18.14 -11.85
C SER A 140 15.64 -18.52 -13.04
N GLY A 141 15.27 -18.10 -14.25
CA GLY A 141 16.11 -18.28 -15.44
C GLY A 141 17.47 -17.63 -15.20
N ASP A 142 18.52 -18.47 -15.16
CA ASP A 142 19.88 -18.03 -14.93
C ASP A 142 20.36 -17.15 -16.11
N CYS A 143 20.73 -15.91 -15.79
CA CYS A 143 21.25 -14.94 -16.74
C CYS A 143 22.71 -15.24 -17.16
N SER A 144 23.33 -16.30 -16.63
CA SER A 144 24.74 -16.65 -16.87
C SER A 144 25.09 -17.00 -18.33
N ARG A 145 24.10 -17.10 -19.23
CA ARG A 145 24.33 -17.29 -20.68
C ARG A 145 24.47 -16.00 -21.50
N ALA A 146 24.28 -14.82 -20.92
CA ALA A 146 24.54 -13.55 -21.59
C ALA A 146 26.04 -13.17 -21.46
N HIS A 147 26.81 -13.44 -22.52
CA HIS A 147 28.18 -13.00 -22.81
C HIS A 147 29.15 -12.77 -21.63
N ARG A 148 30.02 -13.76 -21.39
CA ARG A 148 31.37 -13.52 -20.83
C ARG A 148 32.13 -12.60 -21.79
N GLY A 149 32.32 -11.34 -21.42
CA GLY A 149 33.07 -10.36 -22.20
C GLY A 149 33.68 -9.29 -21.30
N GLN A 150 34.85 -9.62 -20.74
CA GLN A 150 35.89 -8.73 -20.24
C GLN A 150 35.46 -7.56 -19.32
N ASN A 151 35.55 -7.79 -18.01
CA ASN A 151 36.00 -6.75 -17.09
C ASN A 151 37.34 -7.16 -16.50
N VAL A 152 38.35 -6.35 -16.84
CA VAL A 152 39.69 -6.35 -16.27
C VAL A 152 39.58 -5.89 -14.82
N CYS A 153 39.79 -6.80 -13.88
CA CYS A 153 40.12 -6.46 -12.50
C CYS A 153 41.35 -7.27 -12.08
N THR A 154 42.47 -6.56 -12.00
CA THR A 154 43.69 -6.99 -11.32
C THR A 154 43.44 -7.22 -9.83
N GLY A 155 43.97 -8.31 -9.27
CA GLY A 155 44.12 -8.46 -7.82
C GLY A 155 43.69 -9.83 -7.33
N GLY A 156 44.66 -10.73 -7.15
CA GLY A 156 44.40 -12.13 -6.82
C GLY A 156 44.03 -12.36 -5.36
N ARG A 157 43.36 -13.49 -5.12
CA ARG A 157 44.02 -14.68 -4.56
C ARG A 157 43.07 -15.88 -4.64
N GLN A 158 43.63 -16.97 -5.12
CA GLN A 158 43.01 -18.29 -5.28
C GLN A 158 42.83 -18.95 -3.92
N HIS A 159 41.75 -19.71 -3.75
CA HIS A 159 41.79 -20.98 -3.03
C HIS A 159 40.75 -21.93 -3.64
N GLU A 160 41.28 -22.94 -4.32
CA GLU A 160 40.56 -24.10 -4.84
C GLU A 160 40.20 -25.04 -3.68
N HIS A 161 39.01 -25.66 -3.74
CA HIS A 161 38.86 -27.04 -3.29
C HIS A 161 37.80 -27.77 -4.12
N ALA A 162 38.24 -28.84 -4.76
CA ALA A 162 37.47 -29.82 -5.49
C ALA A 162 36.92 -30.92 -4.57
N GLY A 163 35.80 -31.53 -4.95
CA GLY A 163 35.37 -32.83 -4.42
C GLY A 163 33.90 -33.16 -4.76
N PRO A 164 33.54 -34.45 -5.00
CA PRO A 164 32.71 -34.80 -6.15
C PRO A 164 31.33 -35.43 -5.83
N HIS A 165 30.58 -35.61 -6.93
CA HIS A 165 29.36 -36.40 -7.19
C HIS A 165 29.03 -37.59 -6.27
N ALA A 166 27.71 -37.80 -6.05
CA ALA A 166 27.11 -39.12 -5.88
C ALA A 166 25.64 -39.13 -6.37
N ASP A 167 25.29 -40.23 -7.03
CA ASP A 167 24.06 -40.53 -7.78
C ASP A 167 22.85 -41.00 -6.92
N ALA A 168 21.65 -40.62 -7.39
CA ALA A 168 20.37 -41.36 -7.47
C ALA A 168 19.68 -41.92 -6.18
N PRO A 169 18.40 -42.39 -6.22
CA PRO A 169 17.34 -42.30 -7.25
C PRO A 169 15.98 -41.74 -6.73
N SER A 170 15.09 -41.44 -7.68
CA SER A 170 13.67 -41.09 -7.48
C SER A 170 12.81 -42.31 -7.08
N PRO A 171 11.74 -42.13 -6.28
CA PRO A 171 10.61 -43.05 -6.29
C PRO A 171 9.37 -42.41 -6.93
N GLN A 172 8.83 -43.13 -7.91
CA GLN A 172 7.50 -42.93 -8.46
C GLN A 172 6.46 -43.25 -7.38
N GLY A 173 5.49 -42.35 -7.19
CA GLY A 173 4.33 -42.55 -6.33
C GLY A 173 3.10 -41.93 -6.98
N THR A 174 2.29 -42.78 -7.62
CA THR A 174 0.96 -42.50 -8.14
C THR A 174 -0.02 -42.20 -7.01
N TYR A 175 -0.68 -41.03 -7.02
CA TYR A 175 -1.95 -40.84 -6.32
C TYR A 175 -2.90 -39.92 -7.11
N GLY A 176 -3.99 -40.54 -7.57
CA GLY A 176 -5.36 -40.01 -7.64
C GLY A 176 -5.57 -38.57 -8.09
N GLY A 177 -5.96 -38.41 -9.36
CA GLY A 177 -6.66 -37.22 -9.83
C GLY A 177 -8.00 -37.07 -9.10
N SER A 178 -8.05 -36.18 -8.12
CA SER A 178 -9.29 -35.52 -7.71
C SER A 178 -9.38 -34.22 -8.47
N ALA A 179 -10.18 -34.23 -9.54
CA ALA A 179 -10.61 -33.03 -10.20
C ALA A 179 -11.49 -32.23 -9.22
N VAL A 180 -10.87 -31.36 -8.43
CA VAL A 180 -11.59 -30.30 -7.74
C VAL A 180 -12.13 -29.39 -8.85
N ARG A 181 -13.42 -29.58 -9.15
CA ARG A 181 -14.21 -28.64 -9.92
C ARG A 181 -14.03 -27.28 -9.27
N ARG A 182 -13.29 -26.39 -9.94
CA ARG A 182 -13.29 -24.96 -9.66
C ARG A 182 -14.73 -24.48 -9.84
N THR A 183 -15.45 -24.37 -8.74
CA THR A 183 -16.70 -23.61 -8.71
C THR A 183 -16.32 -22.15 -8.99
N ALA A 184 -16.97 -21.61 -10.01
CA ALA A 184 -16.88 -20.22 -10.39
C ALA A 184 -17.44 -19.35 -9.26
N GLU A 185 -16.59 -18.86 -8.38
CA GLU A 185 -16.91 -17.84 -7.39
C GLU A 185 -15.63 -17.18 -6.84
N GLN A 186 -14.79 -16.69 -7.75
CA GLN A 186 -13.93 -15.55 -7.43
C GLN A 186 -14.38 -14.45 -8.37
N ALA A 187 -15.41 -13.72 -7.96
CA ALA A 187 -15.73 -12.44 -8.56
C ALA A 187 -14.48 -11.58 -8.45
N VAL A 188 -13.89 -11.23 -9.59
CA VAL A 188 -12.96 -10.11 -9.68
C VAL A 188 -13.68 -8.93 -9.05
N ASP A 189 -13.14 -8.41 -7.95
CA ASP A 189 -13.76 -7.32 -7.21
C ASP A 189 -13.97 -6.14 -8.16
N ALA A 190 -15.23 -5.82 -8.46
CA ALA A 190 -15.59 -4.84 -9.49
C ALA A 190 -15.33 -3.39 -9.04
N HIS A 191 -14.83 -3.18 -7.82
CA HIS A 191 -14.65 -1.88 -7.20
C HIS A 191 -13.19 -1.63 -6.87
N ASP A 192 -12.67 -0.51 -7.37
CA ASP A 192 -11.35 -0.03 -7.02
C ASP A 192 -11.38 0.53 -5.58
N LEU A 193 -10.85 -0.25 -4.64
CA LEU A 193 -10.75 0.14 -3.24
C LEU A 193 -9.80 1.33 -3.00
N ARG A 194 -8.98 1.70 -4.00
CA ARG A 194 -8.05 2.82 -3.95
C ARG A 194 -8.64 4.11 -4.50
N HIS A 195 -9.82 4.06 -5.12
CA HIS A 195 -10.49 5.27 -5.57
C HIS A 195 -11.02 6.04 -4.35
N HIS A 196 -10.46 7.23 -4.15
CA HIS A 196 -10.84 8.16 -3.09
C HIS A 196 -11.16 9.51 -3.75
N GLY A 197 -12.05 10.30 -3.15
CA GLY A 197 -12.53 11.54 -3.77
C GLY A 197 -11.44 12.59 -4.06
N ASP A 198 -10.28 12.52 -3.40
CA ASP A 198 -9.15 13.39 -3.71
C ASP A 198 -8.53 13.12 -5.08
N ALA A 199 -8.67 11.90 -5.63
CA ALA A 199 -8.27 11.58 -6.99
C ALA A 199 -9.05 12.40 -8.04
N GLU A 200 -10.26 12.83 -7.70
CA GLU A 200 -11.12 13.64 -8.59
C GLU A 200 -10.73 15.13 -8.57
N VAL A 201 -9.92 15.57 -7.61
CA VAL A 201 -9.54 16.99 -7.42
C VAL A 201 -8.20 17.34 -8.07
N LEU A 202 -7.30 16.36 -8.23
CA LEU A 202 -5.90 16.59 -8.64
C LEU A 202 -5.73 17.16 -10.07
N ASP A 203 -6.71 16.98 -10.95
CA ASP A 203 -6.65 17.38 -12.37
C ASP A 203 -7.64 18.50 -12.74
N LEU A 204 -8.27 19.13 -11.75
CA LEU A 204 -9.34 20.11 -11.93
C LEU A 204 -8.83 21.56 -11.73
N ALA A 205 -9.38 22.50 -12.51
CA ALA A 205 -8.99 23.92 -12.46
C ALA A 205 -9.34 24.60 -11.12
N ASP A 206 -8.54 25.59 -10.71
CA ASP A 206 -8.62 26.32 -9.42
C ASP A 206 -9.99 26.98 -9.11
N ASP A 207 -10.91 27.06 -10.09
CA ASP A 207 -12.21 27.74 -9.97
C ASP A 207 -13.38 26.82 -9.55
N LEU A 208 -13.10 25.55 -9.23
CA LEU A 208 -14.14 24.57 -8.90
C LEU A 208 -14.36 24.44 -7.39
N VAL A 209 -15.63 24.22 -7.01
CA VAL A 209 -16.02 23.93 -5.62
C VAL A 209 -15.82 22.44 -5.36
N ASP A 210 -14.89 22.11 -4.47
CA ASP A 210 -14.62 20.73 -4.04
C ASP A 210 -15.71 20.21 -3.10
N LEU A 211 -16.43 19.19 -3.55
CA LEU A 211 -17.40 18.41 -2.78
C LEU A 211 -17.02 16.91 -2.73
N ALA A 212 -15.83 16.56 -3.23
CA ALA A 212 -15.36 15.19 -3.32
C ALA A 212 -14.61 14.76 -2.04
N VAL A 213 -14.04 15.72 -1.30
CA VAL A 213 -13.36 15.46 -0.03
C VAL A 213 -14.11 16.04 1.17
N ASN A 214 -14.26 15.24 2.22
CA ASN A 214 -14.98 15.63 3.43
C ASN A 214 -14.10 16.49 4.38
N VAL A 215 -13.58 17.63 3.93
CA VAL A 215 -12.77 18.55 4.74
C VAL A 215 -13.53 19.84 4.99
N ARG A 216 -13.60 20.30 6.25
CA ARG A 216 -14.38 21.49 6.60
C ARG A 216 -13.81 22.74 5.91
N GLY A 217 -14.63 23.47 5.16
CA GLY A 217 -14.25 24.75 4.57
C GLY A 217 -13.88 25.81 5.62
N GLY A 218 -13.08 26.81 5.24
CA GLY A 218 -12.67 27.91 6.13
C GLY A 218 -11.67 27.51 7.23
N THR A 219 -11.11 26.31 7.18
CA THR A 219 -10.11 25.78 8.12
C THR A 219 -8.74 25.59 7.44
N PRO A 220 -7.64 25.41 8.20
CA PRO A 220 -7.50 25.55 9.66
C PRO A 220 -7.73 26.99 10.16
N PRO A 221 -8.27 27.20 11.37
CA PRO A 221 -8.44 28.53 11.95
C PRO A 221 -7.09 29.22 12.16
N ALA A 222 -7.09 30.57 12.19
CA ALA A 222 -5.85 31.36 12.23
C ALA A 222 -4.94 30.98 13.40
N TRP A 223 -5.51 30.82 14.61
CA TRP A 223 -4.75 30.42 15.79
C TRP A 223 -4.04 29.07 15.60
N LEU A 224 -4.66 28.11 14.90
CA LEU A 224 -4.06 26.80 14.67
C LEU A 224 -2.93 26.89 13.65
N ARG A 225 -3.09 27.70 12.59
CA ARG A 225 -2.01 28.00 11.63
C ARG A 225 -0.80 28.61 12.33
N ASP A 226 -1.03 29.57 13.23
CA ASP A 226 0.06 30.22 13.98
C ASP A 226 0.81 29.21 14.88
N ARG A 227 0.08 28.29 15.53
CA ARG A 227 0.68 27.22 16.35
C ARG A 227 1.53 26.26 15.52
N ILE A 228 1.03 25.87 14.35
CA ILE A 228 1.77 25.02 13.40
C ILE A 228 3.01 25.77 12.89
N ALA A 229 2.87 27.03 12.47
CA ALA A 229 3.98 27.84 11.97
C ALA A 229 5.08 28.03 13.03
N ALA A 230 4.71 28.26 14.30
CA ALA A 230 5.67 28.39 15.40
C ALA A 230 6.53 27.13 15.59
N SER A 231 5.96 25.93 15.33
CA SER A 231 6.68 24.66 15.45
C SER A 231 7.81 24.49 14.42
N LEU A 232 7.79 25.25 13.32
CA LEU A 232 8.77 25.15 12.25
C LEU A 232 10.20 25.54 12.69
N THR A 233 10.31 26.31 13.77
CA THR A 233 11.59 26.66 14.38
C THR A 233 12.32 25.47 15.01
N GLY A 234 11.60 24.39 15.33
CA GLY A 234 12.13 23.19 15.98
C GLY A 234 12.48 22.04 15.04
N LEU A 235 12.38 22.20 13.72
CA LEU A 235 12.47 21.10 12.75
C LEU A 235 13.84 20.39 12.68
N ALA A 236 14.90 21.01 13.21
CA ALA A 236 16.22 20.38 13.25
C ALA A 236 16.30 19.21 14.26
N ALA A 237 15.38 19.13 15.21
CA ALA A 237 15.30 18.05 16.19
C ALA A 237 14.32 16.96 15.73
N TYR A 238 14.60 15.70 16.11
CA TYR A 238 13.62 14.63 15.95
C TYR A 238 12.34 14.94 16.75
N PRO A 239 11.16 14.54 16.25
CA PRO A 239 9.90 14.83 16.89
C PRO A 239 9.76 14.12 18.25
N ASP A 240 9.21 14.82 19.24
CA ASP A 240 8.88 14.30 20.57
C ASP A 240 7.36 14.36 20.80
N GLY A 241 6.72 13.20 20.73
CA GLY A 241 5.26 13.08 20.82
C GLY A 241 4.68 13.07 22.24
N ARG A 242 5.50 13.16 23.30
CA ARG A 242 5.02 12.95 24.68
C ARG A 242 3.88 13.89 25.09
N ARG A 243 4.00 15.18 24.77
CA ARG A 243 2.99 16.19 25.10
C ARG A 243 1.69 15.99 24.33
N ALA A 244 1.77 15.74 23.03
CA ALA A 244 0.61 15.47 22.19
C ALA A 244 -0.11 14.18 22.63
N ARG A 245 0.63 13.11 22.94
CA ARG A 245 0.07 11.84 23.44
C ARG A 245 -0.65 12.05 24.78
N ALA A 246 -0.06 12.81 25.69
CA ALA A 246 -0.68 13.15 26.97
C ALA A 246 -1.94 14.03 26.81
N ALA A 247 -1.95 14.97 25.85
CA ALA A 247 -3.11 15.80 25.57
C ALA A 247 -4.30 14.99 25.01
N VAL A 248 -4.02 14.04 24.11
CA VAL A 248 -5.03 13.09 23.60
C VAL A 248 -5.57 12.21 24.73
N ALA A 249 -4.68 11.67 25.57
CA ALA A 249 -5.06 10.86 26.73
C ALA A 249 -6.00 11.64 27.68
N ALA A 250 -5.65 12.91 27.96
CA ALA A 250 -6.42 13.79 28.82
C ALA A 250 -7.81 14.13 28.22
N ARG A 251 -7.92 14.36 26.91
CA ARG A 251 -9.22 14.59 26.25
C ARG A 251 -10.20 13.44 26.50
N HIS A 252 -9.70 12.20 26.38
CA HIS A 252 -10.53 11.00 26.41
C HIS A 252 -10.60 10.34 27.79
N GLY A 253 -9.96 10.91 28.81
CA GLY A 253 -9.98 10.35 30.16
C GLY A 253 -9.27 9.00 30.30
N VAL A 254 -8.33 8.67 29.41
CA VAL A 254 -7.64 7.37 29.38
C VAL A 254 -6.17 7.49 29.81
N PRO A 255 -5.54 6.40 30.28
CA PRO A 255 -4.09 6.35 30.47
C PRO A 255 -3.31 6.55 29.17
N VAL A 256 -2.11 7.14 29.25
CA VAL A 256 -1.29 7.51 28.08
C VAL A 256 -0.84 6.30 27.25
N GLU A 257 -0.67 5.14 27.88
CA GLU A 257 -0.35 3.86 27.26
C GLU A 257 -1.46 3.33 26.35
N ARG A 258 -2.68 3.87 26.47
CA ARG A 258 -3.81 3.56 25.58
C ARG A 258 -3.83 4.40 24.31
N VAL A 259 -2.89 5.32 24.14
CA VAL A 259 -2.86 6.25 23.00
C VAL A 259 -1.71 5.91 22.06
N LEU A 260 -1.97 5.89 20.76
CA LEU A 260 -0.96 5.90 19.71
C LEU A 260 -1.21 7.08 18.76
N LEU A 261 -0.21 7.94 18.56
CA LEU A 261 -0.28 8.98 17.53
C LEU A 261 0.08 8.39 16.17
N THR A 262 -0.63 8.80 15.12
CA THR A 262 -0.47 8.23 13.77
C THR A 262 -0.39 9.33 12.71
N ALA A 263 0.25 9.01 11.58
CA ALA A 263 0.36 9.85 10.38
C ALA A 263 -0.98 9.92 9.61
N GLY A 264 -2.03 10.35 10.32
CA GLY A 264 -3.42 10.21 9.92
C GLY A 264 -4.00 8.85 10.27
N ALA A 265 -5.34 8.78 10.39
CA ALA A 265 -6.05 7.53 10.72
C ALA A 265 -5.76 6.38 9.74
N ALA A 266 -5.42 6.70 8.48
CA ALA A 266 -5.05 5.69 7.47
C ALA A 266 -3.82 4.86 7.87
N GLU A 267 -2.83 5.45 8.55
CA GLU A 267 -1.68 4.68 9.05
C GLU A 267 -2.13 3.62 10.08
N ALA A 268 -3.12 3.95 10.92
CA ALA A 268 -3.62 3.01 11.92
C ALA A 268 -4.20 1.74 11.27
N PHE A 269 -4.92 1.84 10.15
CA PHE A 269 -5.40 0.67 9.41
C PHE A 269 -4.25 -0.21 8.91
N VAL A 270 -3.19 0.40 8.39
CA VAL A 270 -1.99 -0.32 7.94
C VAL A 270 -1.28 -1.02 9.10
N LEU A 271 -1.18 -0.35 10.26
CA LEU A 271 -0.58 -0.95 11.46
C LEU A 271 -1.43 -2.11 11.98
N LEU A 272 -2.76 -1.94 12.07
CA LEU A 272 -3.69 -3.00 12.49
C LEU A 272 -3.56 -4.23 11.59
N ALA A 273 -3.55 -4.03 10.27
CA ALA A 273 -3.43 -5.11 9.30
C ALA A 273 -2.09 -5.87 9.38
N ARG A 274 -0.99 -5.18 9.69
CA ARG A 274 0.36 -5.78 9.69
C ARG A 274 0.83 -6.30 11.03
N ALA A 275 0.40 -5.69 12.13
CA ALA A 275 0.93 -5.96 13.46
C ALA A 275 0.15 -7.03 14.22
N LEU A 276 -1.14 -7.20 13.90
CA LEU A 276 -2.02 -8.10 14.63
C LEU A 276 -2.10 -9.48 13.94
N PRO A 277 -2.17 -10.58 14.70
CA PRO A 277 -2.24 -11.94 14.16
C PRO A 277 -3.65 -12.30 13.70
N VAL A 278 -4.20 -11.50 12.78
CA VAL A 278 -5.56 -11.60 12.25
C VAL A 278 -5.65 -12.75 11.24
N ARG A 279 -6.74 -13.53 11.30
CA ARG A 279 -7.00 -14.65 10.40
C ARG A 279 -8.34 -14.54 9.68
N ARG A 280 -9.35 -13.94 10.33
CA ARG A 280 -10.71 -13.80 9.81
C ARG A 280 -11.21 -12.36 9.99
N PRO A 281 -10.59 -11.39 9.29
CA PRO A 281 -11.02 -10.02 9.37
C PRO A 281 -12.37 -9.82 8.68
N VAL A 282 -13.23 -9.02 9.31
CA VAL A 282 -14.49 -8.55 8.77
C VAL A 282 -14.46 -7.03 8.62
N VAL A 283 -14.90 -6.55 7.46
CA VAL A 283 -15.11 -5.12 7.21
C VAL A 283 -16.59 -4.92 6.83
N VAL A 284 -17.27 -4.01 7.53
CA VAL A 284 -18.69 -3.71 7.32
C VAL A 284 -18.84 -2.67 6.20
N HIS A 285 -19.51 -2.98 5.10
CA HIS A 285 -19.68 -2.07 3.97
C HIS A 285 -21.15 -1.69 3.75
N PRO A 286 -21.45 -0.57 3.06
CA PRO A 286 -20.50 0.39 2.50
C PRO A 286 -19.86 1.25 3.59
N GLN A 287 -18.53 1.37 3.54
CA GLN A 287 -17.75 2.28 4.37
C GLN A 287 -16.50 2.76 3.59
N PHE A 288 -15.71 3.65 4.19
CA PHE A 288 -14.40 4.05 3.69
C PHE A 288 -13.54 2.80 3.41
N THR A 289 -12.95 2.70 2.23
CA THR A 289 -12.39 1.44 1.71
C THR A 289 -10.98 1.12 2.20
N GLU A 290 -10.26 2.08 2.76
CA GLU A 290 -8.88 1.91 3.20
C GLU A 290 -8.65 0.77 4.22
N PRO A 291 -9.54 0.47 5.18
CA PRO A 291 -9.35 -0.66 6.09
C PRO A 291 -9.28 -1.99 5.33
N GLU A 292 -10.18 -2.22 4.37
CA GLU A 292 -10.14 -3.41 3.54
C GLU A 292 -8.90 -3.43 2.65
N ALA A 293 -8.57 -2.30 2.02
CA ALA A 293 -7.38 -2.18 1.18
C ALA A 293 -6.09 -2.53 1.97
N ALA A 294 -5.95 -1.99 3.19
CA ALA A 294 -4.82 -2.27 4.07
C ALA A 294 -4.73 -3.73 4.51
N LEU A 295 -5.86 -4.37 4.82
CA LEU A 295 -5.93 -5.78 5.17
C LEU A 295 -5.52 -6.67 3.99
N ARG A 296 -6.06 -6.40 2.79
CA ARG A 296 -5.70 -7.15 1.58
C ARG A 296 -4.23 -6.98 1.20
N ASP A 297 -3.70 -5.76 1.32
CA ASP A 297 -2.28 -5.46 1.11
C ASP A 297 -1.35 -6.23 2.05
N ALA A 298 -1.82 -6.52 3.28
CA ALA A 298 -1.11 -7.34 4.25
C ALA A 298 -1.29 -8.86 4.01
N GLY A 299 -2.07 -9.25 3.00
CA GLY A 299 -2.28 -10.64 2.59
C GLY A 299 -3.49 -11.33 3.25
N HIS A 300 -4.39 -10.58 3.88
CA HIS A 300 -5.57 -11.15 4.51
C HIS A 300 -6.71 -11.38 3.51
N GLU A 301 -7.44 -12.48 3.70
CA GLU A 301 -8.73 -12.70 3.06
C GLU A 301 -9.82 -11.98 3.88
N VAL A 302 -10.35 -10.88 3.34
CA VAL A 302 -11.32 -10.03 4.04
C VAL A 302 -12.74 -10.48 3.76
N ARG A 303 -13.49 -10.80 4.81
CA ARG A 303 -14.93 -11.03 4.70
C ARG A 303 -15.67 -9.69 4.79
N ARG A 304 -16.59 -9.47 3.87
CA ARG A 304 -17.47 -8.29 3.89
C ARG A 304 -18.81 -8.61 4.55
N VAL A 305 -19.30 -7.71 5.39
CA VAL A 305 -20.72 -7.68 5.80
C VAL A 305 -21.35 -6.49 5.09
N LEU A 306 -22.31 -6.74 4.19
CA LEU A 306 -22.92 -5.71 3.36
C LEU A 306 -24.24 -5.24 3.98
N LEU A 307 -24.24 -4.01 4.48
CA LEU A 307 -25.42 -3.29 4.96
C LEU A 307 -26.25 -2.84 3.75
N ARG A 308 -27.57 -2.90 3.92
CA ARG A 308 -28.52 -2.71 2.84
C ARG A 308 -29.15 -1.32 2.87
N PRO A 309 -29.39 -0.68 1.71
CA PRO A 309 -30.14 0.58 1.65
C PRO A 309 -31.55 0.45 2.24
N GLU A 310 -32.19 -0.71 2.07
CA GLU A 310 -33.56 -0.97 2.56
C GLU A 310 -33.64 -0.92 4.09
N ASP A 311 -32.56 -1.29 4.77
CA ASP A 311 -32.43 -1.24 6.23
C ASP A 311 -31.87 0.11 6.73
N GLY A 312 -31.72 1.08 5.81
CA GLY A 312 -31.12 2.39 6.08
C GLY A 312 -29.63 2.32 6.38
N PHE A 313 -28.93 1.30 5.84
CA PHE A 313 -27.53 0.99 6.14
C PHE A 313 -27.23 0.82 7.63
N ARG A 314 -28.20 0.39 8.43
CA ARG A 314 -27.98 0.10 9.85
C ARG A 314 -27.32 -1.26 10.02
N LEU A 315 -26.38 -1.33 10.95
CA LEU A 315 -25.70 -2.57 11.31
C LEU A 315 -26.60 -3.41 12.21
N ASP A 316 -26.82 -4.66 11.80
CA ASP A 316 -27.26 -5.74 12.67
C ASP A 316 -26.03 -6.47 13.20
N PRO A 317 -25.74 -6.45 14.53
CA PRO A 317 -24.59 -7.15 15.10
C PRO A 317 -24.57 -8.65 14.80
N ASP A 318 -25.74 -9.29 14.66
CA ASP A 318 -25.85 -10.72 14.39
C ASP A 318 -25.43 -11.09 12.95
N ALA A 319 -25.33 -10.10 12.06
CA ALA A 319 -24.78 -10.30 10.72
C ALA A 319 -23.25 -10.48 10.73
N VAL A 320 -22.56 -10.09 11.81
CA VAL A 320 -21.12 -10.26 11.96
C VAL A 320 -20.84 -11.68 12.49
N PRO A 321 -20.07 -12.50 11.75
CA PRO A 321 -19.77 -13.87 12.17
C PRO A 321 -19.11 -13.92 13.55
N ASP A 322 -19.56 -14.84 14.40
CA ASP A 322 -19.00 -15.07 15.74
C ASP A 322 -17.50 -15.35 15.72
N ASP A 323 -17.01 -15.91 14.62
CA ASP A 323 -15.63 -16.38 14.48
C ASP A 323 -14.66 -15.31 13.95
N ALA A 324 -15.16 -14.11 13.60
CA ALA A 324 -14.31 -12.97 13.23
C ALA A 324 -13.39 -12.58 14.39
N ASP A 325 -12.09 -12.44 14.11
CA ASP A 325 -11.06 -12.05 15.08
C ASP A 325 -10.65 -10.57 14.96
N LEU A 326 -11.07 -9.91 13.88
CA LEU A 326 -11.02 -8.47 13.70
C LEU A 326 -12.30 -8.00 13.00
N VAL A 327 -12.90 -6.91 13.49
CA VAL A 327 -14.09 -6.30 12.88
C VAL A 327 -13.84 -4.80 12.73
N VAL A 328 -14.04 -4.23 11.54
CA VAL A 328 -13.92 -2.79 11.29
C VAL A 328 -15.27 -2.18 10.93
N VAL A 329 -15.66 -1.13 11.64
CA VAL A 329 -16.88 -0.34 11.40
C VAL A 329 -16.57 1.15 11.51
N GLY A 330 -17.07 1.99 10.60
CA GLY A 330 -17.01 3.44 10.75
C GLY A 330 -18.18 3.98 11.59
N ASN A 331 -17.95 5.02 12.41
CA ASN A 331 -19.01 5.67 13.17
C ASN A 331 -18.73 7.16 13.43
N PRO A 332 -19.44 8.12 12.79
CA PRO A 332 -20.37 7.93 11.67
C PRO A 332 -19.73 7.24 10.47
N THR A 333 -20.48 6.37 9.80
CA THR A 333 -20.00 5.66 8.61
C THR A 333 -19.92 6.61 7.41
N ASN A 334 -18.75 6.76 6.77
CA ASN A 334 -18.63 7.37 5.44
C ASN A 334 -18.74 6.27 4.37
N PRO A 335 -19.67 6.32 3.38
CA PRO A 335 -20.41 7.49 2.92
C PRO A 335 -21.87 7.61 3.40
N THR A 336 -22.37 6.69 4.22
CA THR A 336 -23.80 6.61 4.56
C THR A 336 -24.25 7.65 5.61
N SER A 337 -23.29 8.26 6.30
CA SER A 337 -23.44 9.15 7.45
C SER A 337 -24.20 8.52 8.64
N VAL A 338 -24.39 7.19 8.65
CA VAL A 338 -25.07 6.51 9.74
C VAL A 338 -24.23 6.59 11.00
N LEU A 339 -24.82 7.13 12.06
CA LEU A 339 -24.33 7.03 13.43
C LEU A 339 -25.01 5.83 14.10
N HIS A 340 -24.27 4.73 14.24
CA HIS A 340 -24.71 3.54 14.95
C HIS A 340 -24.70 3.79 16.47
N PRO A 341 -25.68 3.25 17.22
CA PRO A 341 -25.66 3.30 18.68
C PRO A 341 -24.41 2.62 19.25
N ALA A 342 -23.81 3.20 20.30
CA ALA A 342 -22.64 2.67 20.97
C ALA A 342 -22.86 1.24 21.45
N ASP A 343 -24.02 0.94 22.05
CA ASP A 343 -24.38 -0.41 22.50
C ASP A 343 -24.43 -1.44 21.35
N THR A 344 -24.84 -1.01 20.16
CA THR A 344 -24.87 -1.88 18.96
C THR A 344 -23.45 -2.24 18.52
N LEU A 345 -22.52 -1.28 18.57
CA LEU A 345 -21.12 -1.52 18.25
C LEU A 345 -20.42 -2.34 19.35
N ALA A 346 -20.66 -2.01 20.62
CA ALA A 346 -20.10 -2.73 21.77
C ALA A 346 -20.55 -4.19 21.81
N ALA A 347 -21.74 -4.52 21.31
CA ALA A 347 -22.22 -5.90 21.17
C ALA A 347 -21.35 -6.78 20.23
N LEU A 348 -20.52 -6.15 19.37
CA LEU A 348 -19.57 -6.87 18.52
C LEU A 348 -18.32 -7.34 19.29
N ALA A 349 -18.03 -6.75 20.45
CA ALA A 349 -16.86 -7.07 21.26
C ALA A 349 -16.97 -8.47 21.86
N ARG A 350 -15.87 -9.23 21.81
CA ARG A 350 -15.77 -10.61 22.29
C ARG A 350 -14.34 -10.95 22.69
N PRO A 351 -14.14 -11.94 23.58
CA PRO A 351 -12.81 -12.40 23.95
C PRO A 351 -11.98 -12.80 22.72
N GLY A 352 -10.80 -12.20 22.58
CA GLY A 352 -9.86 -12.47 21.49
C GLY A 352 -10.19 -11.81 20.15
N ARG A 353 -11.26 -11.00 20.07
CA ARG A 353 -11.57 -10.16 18.90
C ARG A 353 -11.03 -8.75 19.09
N VAL A 354 -10.48 -8.16 18.03
CA VAL A 354 -10.22 -6.73 17.97
C VAL A 354 -11.37 -6.03 17.26
N LEU A 355 -12.08 -5.15 17.96
CA LEU A 355 -13.15 -4.33 17.41
C LEU A 355 -12.58 -2.95 17.09
N VAL A 356 -12.49 -2.62 15.79
CA VAL A 356 -12.00 -1.33 15.31
C VAL A 356 -13.21 -0.45 14.96
N VAL A 357 -13.33 0.70 15.62
CA VAL A 357 -14.35 1.71 15.34
C VAL A 357 -13.67 2.98 14.80
N ASP A 358 -13.90 3.30 13.53
CA ASP A 358 -13.37 4.51 12.91
C ASP A 358 -14.28 5.72 13.18
N GLU A 359 -13.88 6.55 14.13
CA GLU A 359 -14.56 7.76 14.55
C GLU A 359 -14.01 9.02 13.88
N ALA A 360 -13.47 8.91 12.66
CA ALA A 360 -12.90 10.04 11.92
C ALA A 360 -13.87 11.24 11.74
N PHE A 361 -15.18 11.03 11.82
CA PHE A 361 -16.22 12.06 11.71
C PHE A 361 -16.94 12.39 13.01
N MET A 362 -16.57 11.76 14.13
CA MET A 362 -17.30 11.95 15.40
C MET A 362 -17.24 13.38 15.93
N ASP A 363 -16.15 14.10 15.67
CA ASP A 363 -16.01 15.54 15.99
C ASP A 363 -17.06 16.44 15.28
N ALA A 364 -17.79 15.93 14.28
CA ALA A 364 -18.89 16.63 13.62
C ALA A 364 -20.27 16.32 14.23
N VAL A 365 -20.34 15.44 15.24
CA VAL A 365 -21.57 15.07 15.95
C VAL A 365 -21.65 15.87 17.26
N PRO A 366 -22.64 16.76 17.45
CA PRO A 366 -22.76 17.55 18.67
C PRO A 366 -22.83 16.67 19.93
N GLY A 367 -21.92 16.91 20.87
CA GLY A 367 -21.85 16.17 22.13
C GLY A 367 -21.40 14.70 22.03
N GLU A 368 -21.07 14.20 20.83
CA GLU A 368 -20.51 12.86 20.60
C GLU A 368 -21.25 11.69 21.33
N PRO A 369 -22.60 11.60 21.32
CA PRO A 369 -23.36 10.70 22.20
C PRO A 369 -23.14 9.20 21.98
N GLU A 370 -22.65 8.81 20.81
CA GLU A 370 -22.38 7.40 20.44
C GLU A 370 -20.89 7.13 20.24
N ALA A 371 -20.03 8.01 20.79
CA ALA A 371 -18.60 7.79 20.81
C ALA A 371 -18.21 6.70 21.80
N LEU A 372 -17.34 5.82 21.35
CA LEU A 372 -16.66 4.82 22.15
C LEU A 372 -15.24 5.27 22.52
N ALA A 373 -14.77 6.41 22.01
CA ALA A 373 -13.50 7.01 22.42
C ALA A 373 -13.48 7.27 23.94
N GLY A 374 -12.64 6.53 24.66
CA GLY A 374 -12.54 6.63 26.12
C GLY A 374 -13.26 5.52 26.87
N ASP A 375 -14.08 4.71 26.19
CA ASP A 375 -14.65 3.50 26.77
C ASP A 375 -13.56 2.43 26.91
N VAL A 376 -13.22 2.11 28.16
CA VAL A 376 -12.17 1.14 28.50
C VAL A 376 -12.75 -0.22 28.90
N ASP A 377 -14.07 -0.33 28.99
CA ASP A 377 -14.79 -1.52 29.46
C ASP A 377 -15.17 -2.44 28.30
N VAL A 378 -15.23 -1.91 27.07
CA VAL A 378 -15.41 -2.70 25.84
C VAL A 378 -14.11 -3.46 25.50
N GLU A 379 -14.10 -4.77 25.74
CA GLU A 379 -12.95 -5.64 25.49
C GLU A 379 -12.52 -5.60 24.01
N GLY A 380 -11.20 -5.50 23.78
CA GLY A 380 -10.64 -5.54 22.43
C GLY A 380 -10.96 -4.31 21.56
N LEU A 381 -11.58 -3.27 22.12
CA LEU A 381 -11.90 -2.04 21.41
C LEU A 381 -10.63 -1.26 21.01
N VAL A 382 -10.61 -0.83 19.75
CA VAL A 382 -9.69 0.15 19.18
C VAL A 382 -10.50 1.23 18.49
N VAL A 383 -10.41 2.47 18.97
CA VAL A 383 -11.06 3.62 18.35
C VAL A 383 -10.04 4.43 17.57
N LEU A 384 -10.37 4.76 16.33
CA LEU A 384 -9.54 5.63 15.49
C LEU A 384 -10.16 7.01 15.41
N ARG A 385 -9.35 8.05 15.57
CA ARG A 385 -9.77 9.45 15.45
C ARG A 385 -8.86 10.18 14.48
N SER A 386 -9.43 11.16 13.79
CA SER A 386 -8.76 11.96 12.78
C SER A 386 -8.92 13.43 13.08
N LEU A 387 -7.84 14.21 12.95
CA LEU A 387 -7.93 15.68 12.99
C LEU A 387 -8.02 16.28 11.57
N THR A 388 -8.10 15.43 10.55
CA THR A 388 -8.09 15.88 9.15
C THR A 388 -9.35 16.67 8.80
N LYS A 389 -10.53 16.20 9.24
CA LYS A 389 -11.84 16.61 8.72
C LYS A 389 -12.28 17.92 9.35
N THR A 390 -12.46 17.93 10.66
CA THR A 390 -12.93 19.09 11.45
C THR A 390 -11.96 20.25 11.43
N TRP A 391 -10.65 19.99 11.45
CA TRP A 391 -9.62 21.02 11.60
C TRP A 391 -8.94 21.44 10.29
N GLY A 392 -9.29 20.83 9.14
CA GLY A 392 -8.67 21.17 7.86
C GLY A 392 -7.22 20.71 7.73
N LEU A 393 -6.82 19.67 8.47
CA LEU A 393 -5.43 19.23 8.55
C LEU A 393 -5.14 18.05 7.60
N ALA A 394 -5.88 17.93 6.50
CA ALA A 394 -5.74 16.84 5.54
C ALA A 394 -4.32 16.70 5.00
N GLY A 395 -3.64 17.80 4.66
CA GLY A 395 -2.26 17.76 4.19
C GLY A 395 -1.22 17.49 5.29
N LEU A 396 -1.57 17.69 6.57
CA LEU A 396 -0.63 17.52 7.69
C LEU A 396 -0.50 16.07 8.15
N ARG A 397 -1.48 15.23 7.80
CA ARG A 397 -1.53 13.78 8.12
C ARG A 397 -1.39 13.52 9.61
N VAL A 398 -2.44 13.81 10.38
CA VAL A 398 -2.43 13.60 11.83
C VAL A 398 -3.73 12.96 12.32
N GLY A 399 -3.56 11.90 13.11
CA GLY A 399 -4.63 11.12 13.74
C GLY A 399 -4.09 10.37 14.96
N TYR A 400 -4.94 9.56 15.58
CA TYR A 400 -4.55 8.74 16.71
C TYR A 400 -5.47 7.52 16.86
N ALA A 401 -4.94 6.48 17.50
CA ALA A 401 -5.68 5.31 17.93
C ALA A 401 -5.76 5.30 19.47
N LEU A 402 -6.91 4.88 19.98
CA LEU A 402 -7.15 4.59 21.39
C LEU A 402 -7.44 3.10 21.52
N GLY A 403 -6.85 2.40 22.47
CA GLY A 403 -7.13 0.98 22.66
C GLY A 403 -6.40 0.39 23.85
N GLU A 404 -6.54 -0.93 24.03
CA GLU A 404 -5.84 -1.62 25.11
C GLU A 404 -4.31 -1.46 25.01
N PRO A 405 -3.59 -1.30 26.14
CA PRO A 405 -2.15 -1.08 26.11
C PRO A 405 -1.35 -2.16 25.36
N ARG A 406 -1.84 -3.41 25.37
CA ARG A 406 -1.20 -4.52 24.65
C ARG A 406 -1.33 -4.37 23.13
N VAL A 407 -2.49 -3.94 22.66
CA VAL A 407 -2.75 -3.68 21.23
C VAL A 407 -1.94 -2.46 20.79
N ILE A 408 -2.01 -1.37 21.54
CA ILE A 408 -1.24 -0.13 21.27
C ILE A 408 0.26 -0.41 21.21
N ALA A 409 0.81 -1.19 22.16
CA ALA A 409 2.21 -1.57 22.13
C ALA A 409 2.58 -2.46 20.93
N ALA A 410 1.66 -3.28 20.42
CA ALA A 410 1.87 -4.06 19.20
C ALA A 410 1.93 -3.17 17.96
N LEU A 411 1.02 -2.21 17.85
CA LEU A 411 1.01 -1.21 16.78
C LEU A 411 2.26 -0.33 16.83
N GLU A 412 2.65 0.17 18.01
CA GLU A 412 3.85 1.00 18.21
C GLU A 412 5.14 0.27 17.81
N ARG A 413 5.23 -1.05 18.04
CA ARG A 413 6.38 -1.87 17.57
C ARG A 413 6.45 -2.01 16.05
N ALA A 414 5.30 -1.97 15.37
CA ALA A 414 5.23 -2.05 13.91
C ALA A 414 5.31 -0.69 13.21
N GLN A 415 5.18 0.40 13.99
CA GLN A 415 5.19 1.76 13.47
C GLN A 415 6.62 2.20 13.11
N PRO A 416 6.82 2.89 11.97
CA PRO A 416 8.10 3.50 11.65
C PRO A 416 8.57 4.46 12.76
N LEU A 417 9.88 4.62 12.91
CA LEU A 417 10.43 5.62 13.83
C LEU A 417 10.03 7.02 13.38
N TRP A 418 9.63 7.85 14.35
CA TRP A 418 9.22 9.24 14.16
C TRP A 418 8.11 9.43 13.10
N PRO A 419 6.98 8.71 13.21
CA PRO A 419 5.95 8.66 12.17
C PRO A 419 5.15 9.96 12.08
N VAL A 420 5.05 10.70 13.18
CA VAL A 420 4.32 11.97 13.27
C VAL A 420 5.31 13.12 13.39
N SER A 421 5.24 14.05 12.43
CA SER A 421 6.14 15.19 12.32
C SER A 421 5.94 16.22 13.44
N THR A 422 6.96 17.02 13.75
CA THR A 422 6.88 18.10 14.76
C THR A 422 5.68 19.04 14.56
N PRO A 423 5.33 19.50 13.34
CA PRO A 423 4.14 20.31 13.14
C PRO A 423 2.82 19.57 13.35
N ALA A 424 2.77 18.28 12.98
CA ALA A 424 1.61 17.43 13.25
C ALA A 424 1.40 17.21 14.76
N LEU A 425 2.47 17.02 15.52
CA LEU A 425 2.42 16.90 16.98
C LEU A 425 1.93 18.20 17.64
N ALA A 426 2.43 19.36 17.18
CA ALA A 426 1.99 20.66 17.68
C ALA A 426 0.50 20.89 17.40
N ALA A 427 0.02 20.49 16.22
CA ALA A 427 -1.39 20.55 15.87
C ALA A 427 -2.23 19.62 16.75
N ALA A 428 -1.79 18.36 16.93
CA ALA A 428 -2.47 17.39 17.79
C ALA A 428 -2.62 17.92 19.22
N GLU A 429 -1.54 18.43 19.84
CA GLU A 429 -1.63 19.02 21.17
C GLU A 429 -2.61 20.20 21.21
N ALA A 430 -2.54 21.10 20.23
CA ALA A 430 -3.37 22.30 20.21
C ALA A 430 -4.87 21.99 20.01
N CYS A 431 -5.21 21.00 19.18
CA CYS A 431 -6.60 20.58 18.94
C CYS A 431 -7.25 19.88 20.15
N MET A 432 -6.47 19.41 21.12
CA MET A 432 -6.97 18.80 22.37
C MET A 432 -7.20 19.83 23.47
N ALA A 433 -6.83 21.10 23.28
CA ALA A 433 -7.04 22.13 24.27
C ALA A 433 -8.54 22.40 24.49
N PRO A 434 -9.00 22.70 25.73
CA PRO A 434 -10.42 22.93 26.01
C PRO A 434 -11.09 23.97 25.10
N ALA A 435 -10.38 25.05 24.76
CA ALA A 435 -10.89 26.08 23.83
C ALA A 435 -11.08 25.55 22.40
N ALA A 436 -10.17 24.69 21.93
CA ALA A 436 -10.28 24.06 20.62
C ALA A 436 -11.44 23.06 20.61
N LEU A 437 -11.62 22.25 21.66
CA LEU A 437 -12.76 21.33 21.77
C LEU A 437 -14.10 22.07 21.80
N ALA A 438 -14.19 23.19 22.52
CA ALA A 438 -15.38 24.04 22.53
C ALA A 438 -15.66 24.66 21.14
N GLU A 439 -14.62 25.05 20.39
CA GLU A 439 -14.76 25.54 19.01
C GLU A 439 -15.23 24.45 18.06
N ALA A 440 -14.70 23.22 18.16
CA ALA A 440 -15.13 22.08 17.37
C ALA A 440 -16.61 21.75 17.62
N ASP A 441 -17.01 21.69 18.89
CA ASP A 441 -18.39 21.40 19.30
C ASP A 441 -19.37 22.53 18.90
N ALA A 442 -18.96 23.80 18.97
CA ALA A 442 -19.73 24.92 18.44
C ALA A 442 -19.90 24.83 16.91
N ALA A 443 -18.86 24.42 16.20
CA ALA A 443 -18.93 24.22 14.76
C ALA A 443 -19.80 23.02 14.37
N ALA A 444 -19.75 21.91 15.12
CA ALA A 444 -20.61 20.75 14.92
C ALA A 444 -22.09 21.11 15.07
N ARG A 445 -22.45 21.98 16.03
CA ARG A 445 -23.83 22.48 16.20
C ARG A 445 -24.29 23.43 15.09
N ALA A 446 -23.36 24.02 14.34
CA ALA A 446 -23.66 24.98 13.29
C ALA A 446 -23.79 24.34 11.90
N MET A 447 -23.38 23.08 11.76
CA MET A 447 -23.63 22.22 10.59
C MET A 447 -25.03 21.62 10.67
#